data_AF-A0A855K7Q9-F1
#
_entry.id   AF-A0A855K7Q9-F1
#
_cell.length_a   1.000
_cell.length_b   1.000
_cell.length_c   1.000
_cell.angle_alpha   90.00
_cell.angle_beta   90.00
_cell.angle_gamma   90.00
#
_symmetry.space_group_name_H-M   'P 1'
#
loop_
_entity.id
_entity.type
_entity.pdbx_description
1 polymer ?
#
loop_
_entity_poly.entity_id
_entity_poly.type
_entity_poly.pdbx_seq_one_letter_code
_entity_poly.pdbx_strand_id
1 'polypeptide(L)' 'ITGLPFTTAPNKFEALAAHDAMVMTHGAINTVAASLFKIANDIRFLGSGPRAGLGELALPENEPGSSIMPGKVNPT' A
#
# COMPACT_ATOMS: atom_id res chain seq x y z
N ILE A 1 -17.42 26.83 -2.75
CA ILE A 1 -16.30 26.35 -3.59
C ILE A 1 -15.97 24.89 -3.27
N THR A 2 -15.51 24.53 -2.07
CA THR A 2 -15.05 23.14 -1.79
C THR A 2 -16.14 22.16 -1.33
N GLY A 3 -17.22 22.62 -0.69
CA GLY A 3 -18.28 21.74 -0.16
C GLY A 3 -17.88 20.91 1.08
N LEU A 4 -16.67 21.10 1.58
CA LEU A 4 -16.14 20.42 2.77
C LEU A 4 -16.31 21.29 4.04
N PRO A 5 -16.46 20.68 5.22
CA PRO A 5 -16.75 21.38 6.48
C PRO A 5 -15.50 22.00 7.10
N PHE A 6 -14.82 22.89 6.37
CA PHE A 6 -13.66 23.59 6.90
C PHE A 6 -14.05 24.56 8.02
N THR A 7 -13.25 24.56 9.08
CA THR A 7 -13.36 25.51 10.18
C THR A 7 -12.01 26.17 10.45
N THR A 8 -12.05 27.31 11.12
CA THR A 8 -10.87 28.06 11.50
C THR A 8 -10.24 27.43 12.75
N ALA A 9 -8.92 27.24 12.77
CA ALA A 9 -8.23 26.70 13.94
C ALA A 9 -8.50 27.55 15.20
N PRO A 10 -8.78 26.93 16.37
CA PRO A 10 -9.11 27.66 17.59
C PRO A 10 -7.92 28.44 18.17
N ASN A 11 -6.69 27.97 17.93
CA ASN A 11 -5.46 28.66 18.28
C ASN A 11 -4.60 28.84 17.02
N LYS A 12 -4.30 30.09 16.66
CA LYS A 12 -3.50 30.42 15.46
C LYS A 12 -2.01 30.25 15.68
N PHE A 13 -1.54 30.44 16.90
CA PHE A 13 -0.11 30.28 17.22
C PHE A 13 0.31 28.83 17.08
N GLU A 14 -0.49 27.90 17.62
CA GLU A 14 -0.24 26.46 17.47
C GLU A 14 -0.27 26.04 15.99
N ALA A 15 -1.32 26.43 15.25
CA ALA A 15 -1.46 26.09 13.84
C ALA A 15 -0.34 26.64 12.93
N LEU A 16 0.38 27.66 13.38
CA LEU A 16 1.54 28.23 12.68
C LEU A 16 2.88 27.64 13.16
N ALA A 17 3.01 27.37 14.46
CA ALA A 17 4.25 26.92 15.07
C ALA A 17 4.47 25.41 14.92
N ALA A 18 3.41 24.63 14.77
CA ALA A 18 3.45 23.18 14.68
C ALA A 18 2.48 22.64 13.61
N HIS A 19 2.71 21.37 13.23
CA HIS A 19 1.91 20.66 12.24
C HIS A 19 1.46 19.30 12.78
N ASP A 20 1.02 19.28 14.03
CA ASP A 20 0.72 18.04 14.77
C ASP A 20 -0.41 17.23 14.11
N ALA A 21 -1.40 17.91 13.53
CA ALA A 21 -2.45 17.26 12.75
C ALA A 21 -1.89 16.48 11.54
N MET A 22 -0.84 16.98 10.88
CA MET A 22 -0.18 16.27 9.78
C MET A 22 0.63 15.08 10.29
N VAL A 23 1.32 15.23 11.43
CA VAL A 23 2.06 14.13 12.06
C VAL A 23 1.12 12.99 12.45
N MET A 24 -0.01 13.31 13.09
CA MET A 24 -1.05 12.32 13.41
C MET A 24 -1.62 11.64 12.16
N THR A 25 -1.93 12.41 11.12
CA THR A 25 -2.42 11.87 9.84
C THR A 25 -1.39 10.93 9.22
N HIS A 26 -0.10 11.28 9.25
CA HIS A 26 0.98 10.43 8.76
C HIS A 26 1.09 9.12 9.56
N GLY A 27 0.93 9.17 10.89
CA GLY A 27 0.88 7.96 11.73
C GLY A 27 -0.27 7.01 11.33
N ALA A 28 -1.45 7.56 11.04
CA ALA A 28 -2.58 6.79 10.52
C ALA A 28 -2.25 6.16 9.15
N ILE A 29 -1.65 6.92 8.23
CA ILE A 29 -1.21 6.42 6.92
C ILE A 29 -0.18 5.29 7.07
N ASN A 30 0.79 5.45 7.97
CA ASN A 30 1.83 4.43 8.21
C ASN A 30 1.22 3.11 8.73
N THR A 31 0.21 3.20 9.58
CA THR A 31 -0.53 2.02 10.08
C THR A 31 -1.24 1.27 8.95
N VAL A 32 -1.89 2.02 8.05
CA VAL A 32 -2.52 1.43 6.85
C VAL A 32 -1.47 0.83 5.91
N ALA A 33 -0.33 1.50 5.72
CA ALA A 33 0.78 0.99 4.91
C ALA A 33 1.31 -0.36 5.43
N ALA A 34 1.50 -0.50 6.75
CA ALA A 34 1.90 -1.77 7.35
C ALA A 34 0.88 -2.89 7.11
N SER A 35 -0.41 -2.56 7.19
CA SER A 35 -1.51 -3.50 6.93
C SER A 35 -1.50 -3.97 5.46
N LEU A 36 -1.36 -3.04 4.52
CA LEU A 36 -1.27 -3.33 3.09
C LEU A 36 0.00 -4.12 2.75
N PHE A 37 1.13 -3.81 3.38
CA PHE A 37 2.37 -4.53 3.20
C PHE A 37 2.24 -6.00 3.59
N LYS A 38 1.55 -6.29 4.70
CA LYS A 38 1.26 -7.67 5.11
C LYS A 38 0.40 -8.37 4.07
N ILE A 39 -0.72 -7.77 3.67
CA ILE A 39 -1.63 -8.35 2.67
C ILE A 39 -0.89 -8.65 1.35
N ALA A 40 -0.09 -7.71 0.86
CA ALA A 40 0.67 -7.88 -0.37
C ALA A 40 1.74 -8.99 -0.26
N ASN A 41 2.36 -9.14 0.91
CA ASN A 41 3.35 -10.21 1.14
C ASN A 41 2.71 -11.60 1.25
N ASP A 42 1.54 -11.70 1.87
CA ASP A 42 0.81 -12.97 1.89
C ASP A 42 0.42 -13.38 0.47
N ILE A 43 -0.17 -12.47 -0.31
CA ILE A 43 -0.63 -12.76 -1.68
C ILE A 43 0.55 -13.22 -2.55
N ARG A 44 1.69 -12.52 -2.55
CA ARG A 44 2.85 -12.93 -3.35
C ARG A 44 3.43 -14.27 -2.90
N PHE A 45 3.37 -14.58 -1.61
CA PHE A 45 3.96 -15.81 -1.07
C PHE A 45 3.06 -17.01 -1.34
N LEU A 46 1.75 -16.85 -1.16
CA LEU A 46 0.75 -17.85 -1.54
C LEU A 46 0.74 -18.09 -3.07
N GLY A 47 1.01 -17.07 -3.87
CA GLY A 47 1.17 -17.17 -5.32
C GLY A 47 2.57 -17.61 -5.79
N SER A 48 3.49 -17.94 -4.89
CA SER A 48 4.84 -18.40 -5.27
C SER A 48 4.79 -19.77 -5.95
N GLY A 49 5.58 -19.97 -7.01
CA GLY A 49 5.50 -21.20 -7.79
C GLY A 49 6.16 -21.07 -9.17
N PRO A 50 5.77 -21.88 -10.18
CA PRO A 50 4.59 -22.77 -10.21
C PRO A 50 4.84 -24.19 -9.67
N ARG A 51 6.10 -24.60 -9.45
CA ARG A 51 6.43 -25.97 -8.99
C ARG A 51 7.24 -26.00 -7.69
N ALA A 52 8.01 -24.95 -7.41
CA ALA A 52 8.92 -24.85 -6.27
C ALA A 52 8.50 -23.73 -5.29
N GLY A 53 7.19 -23.60 -5.05
CA GLY A 53 6.58 -22.63 -4.15
C GLY A 53 5.29 -23.19 -3.54
N LEU A 54 4.44 -22.33 -2.98
CA LEU A 54 3.15 -22.75 -2.41
C LEU A 54 2.09 -23.03 -3.49
N GLY A 55 1.95 -22.13 -4.47
CA GLY A 55 1.03 -22.29 -5.59
C GLY A 55 -0.46 -22.30 -5.22
N GLU A 56 -0.82 -21.74 -4.06
CA GLU A 56 -2.19 -21.74 -3.53
C GLU A 56 -3.08 -20.70 -4.22
N LEU A 57 -2.48 -19.62 -4.74
CA LEU A 57 -3.18 -18.59 -5.51
C LEU A 57 -2.59 -18.48 -6.93
N ALA A 58 -3.46 -18.34 -7.92
CA ALA A 58 -3.08 -17.98 -9.28
C ALA A 58 -3.22 -16.46 -9.48
N LEU A 59 -2.11 -15.76 -9.64
CA LEU A 59 -2.10 -14.32 -9.87
C LEU A 59 -2.31 -14.01 -11.37
N PRO A 60 -3.02 -12.93 -11.73
CA PRO A 60 -3.18 -12.52 -13.12
C PRO A 60 -1.83 -12.21 -13.78
N GLU A 61 -1.64 -12.65 -15.03
CA GLU A 61 -0.48 -12.29 -15.85
C GLU A 61 -0.73 -10.94 -16.52
N ASN A 62 -0.03 -9.90 -16.07
CA ASN A 62 -0.08 -8.52 -16.59
C ASN A 62 1.04 -8.23 -17.60
N GLU A 63 2.23 -8.80 -17.38
CA GLU A 63 3.35 -8.74 -18.30
C GLU A 63 4.20 -10.02 -18.30
N PRO A 64 4.97 -10.27 -19.38
CA PRO A 64 5.91 -11.39 -19.41
C PRO A 64 6.97 -11.25 -18.30
N GLY A 65 7.01 -12.19 -17.36
CA GLY A 65 7.92 -12.12 -16.21
C GLY A 65 9.39 -12.44 -16.53
N SER A 66 9.67 -13.01 -17.71
CA SER A 66 11.01 -13.18 -18.25
C SER A 66 10.96 -13.49 -19.74
N SER A 67 11.88 -12.92 -20.52
CA SER A 67 11.99 -13.18 -21.97
C SER A 67 12.38 -14.61 -22.32
N ILE A 68 13.05 -15.33 -21.42
CA ILE A 68 13.56 -16.70 -21.66
C ILE A 68 12.68 -17.80 -21.03
N MET A 69 11.77 -17.45 -20.11
CA MET A 69 10.87 -18.40 -19.45
C MET A 69 9.41 -18.10 -19.81
N PRO A 70 8.89 -18.68 -20.91
CA PRO A 70 7.48 -18.55 -21.28
C PRO A 70 6.55 -18.99 -20.15
N GLY A 71 5.55 -18.17 -19.81
CA GLY A 71 4.57 -18.43 -18.75
C GLY A 71 5.08 -18.19 -17.33
N LYS A 72 6.29 -17.64 -17.14
CA LYS A 72 6.71 -17.11 -15.84
C LYS A 72 5.99 -15.78 -15.58
N VAL A 73 5.16 -15.75 -14.55
CA VAL A 73 4.46 -14.56 -14.05
C VAL A 73 5.14 -14.08 -12.76
N ASN A 74 5.41 -12.78 -12.66
CA ASN A 74 5.92 -12.18 -11.42
C ASN A 74 4.78 -11.46 -10.68
N PRO A 75 4.80 -11.40 -9.33
CA PRO A 75 3.84 -10.64 -8.53
C PRO A 75 4.25 -9.16 -8.47
N THR A 76 4.32 -8.51 -9.63
CA THR A 76 4.66 -7.10 -9.85
C THR A 76 3.44 -6.19 -9.73
#